data_AF-X5V5H6-F1
#
_entry.id   AF-X5V5H6-F1
#
_cell.length_a   1.000
_cell.length_b   1.000
_cell.length_c   1.000
_cell.angle_alpha   90.00
_cell.angle_beta   90.00
_cell.angle_gamma   90.00
#
_symmetry.space_group_name_H-M   'P 1'
#
loop_
_entity.id
_entity.type
_entity.pdbx_description
1 polymer ?
#
loop_
_entity_poly.entity_id
_entity_poly.type
_entity_poly.pdbx_seq_one_letter_code
_entity_poly.pdbx_strand_id
1 'polypeptide(L)'
;MTIWQIESTPAPWLRISSLKPSQVLDEYDEPTLFTLRSTDDQLLLAYQCGQDRGISRYLLVPADERLVAQIESNRLPLRDALVGGGWAWLIDRLAGGTLTEPVAIDPSKLPATALPKSGTTLSIDLGVLLRVRLIGKNLDAHRIPASVVRRALDGATGAIRALSAYALELDQLSGRPADEFRRFYDLPAVGFGFRSFEIAFGEPSTSERLFDDQTMIEKISEALQKGLTWATDKEDASVPHSPEWRSIVEALSKLTPPIKGVIESVEVSGRLTGRRARAIQLTRRSAERVANARKTFVPDSRAKAYEGFIRELDKDKKKFILRDAKANDLCVVGFAEEQFEDVSLAFDTDQLVNIVVYETVAPHELTSITLRSTQHRAELGSSSE
;
A
#
# COMPACT_ATOMS: atom_id res chain seq x y z
N MET A 1 27.07 -22.01 9.20
CA MET A 1 26.93 -23.00 10.29
C MET A 1 27.43 -24.32 9.74
N THR A 2 28.26 -25.08 10.44
CA THR A 2 28.70 -26.38 9.91
C THR A 2 27.49 -27.30 9.75
N ILE A 3 27.31 -27.88 8.55
CA ILE A 3 26.29 -28.91 8.33
C ILE A 3 26.62 -30.12 9.20
N TRP A 4 25.69 -30.48 10.07
CA TRP A 4 25.79 -31.63 10.97
C TRP A 4 25.54 -32.94 10.21
N GLN A 5 25.99 -34.06 10.77
CA GLN A 5 25.66 -35.40 10.28
C GLN A 5 24.67 -36.07 11.23
N ILE A 6 23.77 -36.88 10.68
CA ILE A 6 22.78 -37.64 11.43
C ILE A 6 22.72 -39.05 10.87
N GLU A 7 22.40 -40.01 11.72
CA GLU A 7 22.05 -41.35 11.29
C GLU A 7 20.82 -41.29 10.38
N SER A 8 20.94 -41.88 9.19
CA SER A 8 19.91 -41.78 8.15
C SER A 8 19.88 -43.04 7.31
N THR A 9 18.71 -43.35 6.76
CA THR A 9 18.51 -44.49 5.86
C THR A 9 18.18 -43.97 4.46
N PRO A 10 18.80 -44.48 3.38
CA PRO A 10 18.43 -44.09 2.03
C PRO A 10 16.93 -44.26 1.77
N ALA A 11 16.30 -43.25 1.15
CA ALA A 11 14.87 -43.26 0.82
C ALA A 11 14.64 -43.10 -0.69
N PRO A 12 15.12 -44.04 -1.52
CA PRO A 12 15.11 -43.91 -2.99
C PRO A 12 13.69 -43.89 -3.58
N TRP A 13 12.69 -44.29 -2.81
CA TRP A 13 11.29 -44.25 -3.20
C TRP A 13 10.72 -42.82 -3.21
N LEU A 14 11.29 -41.88 -2.45
CA LEU A 14 10.86 -40.48 -2.47
C LEU A 14 11.51 -39.77 -3.65
N ARG A 15 10.74 -39.54 -4.72
CA ARG A 15 11.25 -38.89 -5.94
C ARG A 15 11.03 -37.39 -5.92
N ILE A 16 12.08 -36.63 -5.65
CA ILE A 16 12.09 -35.16 -5.73
C ILE A 16 12.96 -34.71 -6.90
N SER A 17 12.33 -34.20 -7.96
CA SER A 17 13.04 -33.69 -9.14
C SER A 17 13.47 -32.23 -8.99
N SER A 18 12.76 -31.45 -8.17
CA SER A 18 13.08 -30.05 -7.88
C SER A 18 12.53 -29.62 -6.53
N LEU A 19 13.16 -28.65 -5.88
CA LEU A 19 12.64 -27.95 -4.71
C LEU A 19 11.82 -26.71 -5.12
N LYS A 20 11.08 -26.78 -6.23
CA LYS A 20 10.26 -25.67 -6.70
C LYS A 20 9.03 -25.54 -5.79
N PRO A 21 8.84 -24.41 -5.09
CA PRO A 21 7.70 -24.24 -4.20
C PRO A 21 6.37 -24.28 -4.95
N SER A 22 5.38 -25.00 -4.41
CA SER A 22 3.97 -24.80 -4.75
C SER A 22 3.37 -23.62 -3.98
N GLN A 23 3.76 -23.44 -2.72
CA GLN A 23 3.34 -22.33 -1.86
C GLN A 23 4.47 -21.97 -0.90
N VAL A 24 4.90 -20.71 -0.87
CA VAL A 24 5.92 -20.23 0.08
C VAL A 24 5.22 -19.74 1.36
N LEU A 25 5.66 -20.23 2.51
CA LEU A 25 5.12 -19.89 3.83
C LEU A 25 6.04 -18.92 4.59
N ASP A 26 7.34 -19.01 4.39
CA ASP A 26 8.35 -18.08 4.92
C ASP A 26 9.48 -17.89 3.90
N GLU A 27 9.98 -16.67 3.78
CA GLU A 27 11.03 -16.28 2.82
C GLU A 27 11.98 -15.25 3.45
N TYR A 28 13.28 -15.56 3.40
CA TYR A 28 14.35 -14.62 3.72
C TYR A 28 15.46 -14.75 2.69
N ASP A 29 15.50 -13.82 1.72
CA ASP A 29 16.26 -13.88 0.45
C ASP A 29 15.93 -15.05 -0.49
N GLU A 30 15.61 -16.23 0.07
CA GLU A 30 15.11 -17.43 -0.60
C GLU A 30 14.03 -18.12 0.27
N PRO A 31 13.17 -18.99 -0.31
CA PRO A 31 12.15 -19.72 0.45
C PRO A 31 12.78 -20.58 1.57
N THR A 32 12.47 -20.24 2.82
CA THR A 32 12.95 -20.94 4.03
C THR A 32 11.96 -21.97 4.52
N LEU A 33 10.66 -21.71 4.35
CA LEU A 33 9.57 -22.65 4.64
C LEU A 33 8.56 -22.60 3.49
N PHE A 34 8.26 -23.74 2.88
CA PHE A 34 7.35 -23.80 1.75
C PHE A 34 6.76 -25.20 1.56
N THR A 35 5.66 -25.30 0.83
CA THR A 35 5.16 -26.58 0.35
C THR A 35 5.67 -26.88 -1.05
N LEU A 36 5.79 -28.16 -1.37
CA LEU A 36 6.06 -28.65 -2.72
C LEU A 36 5.32 -29.96 -2.95
N ARG A 37 5.22 -30.36 -4.21
CA ARG A 37 4.68 -31.68 -4.60
C ARG A 37 5.82 -32.58 -5.08
N SER A 38 5.86 -33.81 -4.58
CA SER A 38 6.78 -34.83 -5.08
C SER A 38 6.43 -35.23 -6.51
N THR A 39 7.26 -36.06 -7.14
CA THR A 39 6.97 -36.60 -8.49
C THR A 39 5.68 -37.43 -8.50
N ASP A 40 5.31 -38.00 -7.36
CA ASP A 40 4.09 -38.81 -7.18
C ASP A 40 2.91 -37.98 -6.64
N ASP A 41 2.97 -36.66 -6.78
CA ASP A 41 1.94 -35.69 -6.36
C ASP A 41 1.67 -35.66 -4.84
N GLN A 42 2.60 -36.16 -4.01
CA GLN A 42 2.49 -36.05 -2.56
C GLN A 42 2.83 -34.62 -2.11
N LEU A 43 1.94 -34.00 -1.33
CA LEU A 43 2.20 -32.70 -0.71
C LEU A 43 3.21 -32.86 0.44
N LEU A 44 4.26 -32.05 0.39
CA LEU A 44 5.34 -32.03 1.37
C LEU A 44 5.53 -30.60 1.89
N LEU A 45 5.87 -30.47 3.17
CA LEU A 45 6.37 -29.24 3.77
C LEU A 45 7.90 -29.31 3.82
N ALA A 46 8.55 -28.32 3.23
CA ALA A 46 10.00 -28.17 3.20
C ALA A 46 10.44 -27.02 4.10
N TYR A 47 11.46 -27.27 4.92
CA TYR A 47 12.06 -26.28 5.82
C TYR A 47 13.58 -26.29 5.69
N GLN A 48 14.19 -25.13 5.43
CA GLN A 48 15.64 -25.00 5.37
C GLN A 48 16.25 -25.06 6.78
N CYS A 49 16.84 -26.20 7.12
CA CYS A 49 17.35 -26.48 8.47
C CYS A 49 18.89 -26.34 8.60
N GLY A 50 19.58 -25.98 7.52
CA GLY A 50 21.01 -25.71 7.54
C GLY A 50 21.54 -25.07 6.26
N GLN A 51 22.62 -24.31 6.39
CA GLN A 51 23.34 -23.73 5.26
C GLN A 51 24.84 -23.62 5.56
N ASP A 52 25.66 -24.15 4.66
CA ASP A 52 27.12 -24.06 4.72
C ASP A 52 27.76 -24.14 3.34
N ARG A 53 28.75 -23.29 3.05
CA ARG A 53 29.63 -23.38 1.85
C ARG A 53 28.91 -23.71 0.53
N GLY A 54 27.76 -23.08 0.28
CA GLY A 54 26.98 -23.30 -0.94
C GLY A 54 26.09 -24.55 -0.94
N ILE A 55 25.93 -25.21 0.21
CA ILE A 55 24.97 -26.28 0.44
C ILE A 55 23.83 -25.72 1.28
N SER A 56 22.60 -25.89 0.83
CA SER A 56 21.38 -25.66 1.60
C SER A 56 20.71 -26.98 1.92
N ARG A 57 20.53 -27.30 3.20
CA ARG A 57 19.87 -28.52 3.67
C ARG A 57 18.41 -28.26 3.96
N TYR A 58 17.54 -29.09 3.43
CA TYR A 58 16.10 -29.03 3.63
C TYR A 58 15.59 -30.27 4.35
N LEU A 59 14.74 -30.04 5.35
CA LEU A 59 13.91 -31.05 6.00
C LEU A 59 12.57 -31.10 5.28
N LEU A 60 12.20 -32.27 4.78
CA LEU A 60 10.92 -32.54 4.13
C LEU A 60 10.05 -33.39 5.06
N VAL A 61 8.80 -32.99 5.27
CA VAL A 61 7.82 -33.79 6.02
C VAL A 61 6.54 -33.95 5.21
N PRO A 62 5.80 -35.06 5.38
CA PRO A 62 4.47 -35.19 4.79
C PRO A 62 3.58 -34.04 5.26
N ALA A 63 2.80 -33.47 4.35
CA ALA A 63 1.84 -32.43 4.67
C ALA A 63 0.51 -32.70 3.99
N ASP A 64 -0.55 -32.14 4.57
CA ASP A 64 -1.85 -32.02 3.94
C ASP A 64 -2.31 -30.55 4.00
N GLU A 65 -3.40 -30.22 3.31
CA GLU A 65 -3.94 -28.86 3.28
C GLU A 65 -4.34 -28.37 4.69
N ARG A 66 -4.75 -29.30 5.57
CA ARG A 66 -5.15 -28.97 6.93
C ARG A 66 -3.96 -28.53 7.78
N LEU A 67 -2.84 -29.24 7.70
CA LEU A 67 -1.59 -28.91 8.38
C LEU A 67 -1.07 -27.56 7.92
N VAL A 68 -1.08 -27.30 6.61
CA VAL A 68 -0.67 -26.00 6.04
C VAL A 68 -1.58 -24.88 6.57
N ALA A 69 -2.90 -25.06 6.52
CA ALA A 69 -3.84 -24.06 7.05
C ALA A 69 -3.67 -23.82 8.56
N GLN A 70 -3.30 -24.85 9.34
CA GLN A 70 -3.03 -24.71 10.77
C GLN A 70 -1.74 -23.93 11.05
N ILE A 71 -0.69 -24.13 10.23
CA ILE A 71 0.54 -23.33 10.29
C ILE A 71 0.24 -21.87 9.95
N GLU A 72 -0.42 -21.61 8.83
CA GLU A 72 -0.74 -20.25 8.38
C GLU A 72 -1.64 -19.49 9.36
N SER A 73 -2.54 -20.20 10.05
CA SER A 73 -3.40 -19.61 11.09
C SER A 73 -2.75 -19.51 12.48
N ASN A 74 -1.46 -19.85 12.60
CA ASN A 74 -0.71 -19.90 13.87
C ASN A 74 -1.36 -20.78 14.95
N ARG A 75 -2.10 -21.82 14.53
CA ARG A 75 -2.71 -22.81 15.43
C ARG A 75 -1.80 -23.98 15.72
N LEU A 76 -0.82 -24.23 14.85
CA LEU A 76 0.17 -25.29 15.01
C LEU A 76 1.57 -24.67 15.00
N PRO A 77 2.36 -24.81 16.08
CA PRO A 77 3.76 -24.40 16.08
C PRO A 77 4.56 -25.12 14.99
N LEU A 78 5.49 -24.41 14.35
CA LEU A 78 6.30 -24.92 13.24
C LEU A 78 7.10 -26.16 13.64
N ARG A 79 7.69 -26.15 14.84
CA ARG A 79 8.44 -27.32 15.33
C ARG A 79 7.54 -28.55 15.42
N ASP A 80 6.31 -28.38 15.89
CA ASP A 80 5.36 -29.47 16.06
C ASP A 80 4.90 -29.99 14.70
N ALA A 81 4.73 -29.12 13.71
CA ALA A 81 4.46 -29.52 12.33
C ALA A 81 5.61 -30.33 11.70
N LEU A 82 6.85 -29.96 11.99
CA LEU A 82 8.06 -30.60 11.42
C LEU A 82 8.45 -31.91 12.12
N VAL A 83 8.05 -32.10 13.38
CA VAL A 83 8.45 -33.28 14.17
C VAL A 83 7.27 -34.21 14.45
N GLY A 84 6.04 -33.70 14.46
CA GLY A 84 4.84 -34.42 14.92
C GLY A 84 4.49 -35.67 14.11
N GLY A 85 4.92 -35.76 12.85
CA GLY A 85 4.73 -36.96 12.02
C GLY A 85 5.66 -38.13 12.37
N GLY A 86 6.70 -37.90 13.18
CA GLY A 86 7.65 -38.93 13.62
C GLY A 86 8.67 -39.40 12.57
N TRP A 87 8.51 -39.03 11.30
CA TRP A 87 9.50 -39.27 10.25
C TRP A 87 9.63 -38.07 9.33
N ALA A 88 10.81 -37.90 8.75
CA ALA A 88 11.11 -36.85 7.81
C ALA A 88 12.19 -37.30 6.80
N TRP A 89 12.45 -36.48 5.80
CA TRP A 89 13.57 -36.66 4.87
C TRP A 89 14.49 -35.46 4.89
N LEU A 90 15.78 -35.72 4.68
CA LEU A 90 16.75 -34.66 4.39
C LEU A 90 17.13 -34.71 2.92
N ILE A 91 17.27 -33.53 2.34
CA ILE A 91 17.79 -33.34 1.00
C ILE A 91 18.71 -32.11 0.99
N ASP A 92 19.86 -32.24 0.35
CA ASP A 92 20.83 -31.16 0.21
C ASP A 92 20.76 -30.60 -1.21
N ARG A 93 20.71 -29.28 -1.32
CA ARG A 93 20.87 -28.53 -2.57
C ARG A 93 22.27 -27.96 -2.63
N LEU A 94 23.06 -28.42 -3.60
CA LEU A 94 24.43 -27.99 -3.83
C LEU A 94 24.49 -26.65 -4.59
N ALA A 95 25.68 -26.04 -4.66
CA ALA A 95 25.90 -24.71 -5.26
C ALA A 95 25.50 -24.59 -6.74
N GLY A 96 25.34 -25.71 -7.46
CA GLY A 96 24.84 -25.77 -8.84
C GLY A 96 23.34 -26.04 -8.97
N GLY A 97 22.59 -26.06 -7.86
CA GLY A 97 21.17 -26.40 -7.83
C GLY A 97 20.86 -27.90 -7.86
N THR A 98 21.88 -28.76 -8.02
CA THR A 98 21.76 -30.21 -7.95
C THR A 98 21.30 -30.65 -6.56
N LEU A 99 20.34 -31.57 -6.52
CA LEU A 99 19.83 -32.17 -5.30
C LEU A 99 20.52 -33.50 -5.02
N THR A 100 20.79 -33.80 -3.76
CA THR A 100 21.22 -35.14 -3.33
C THR A 100 20.04 -36.10 -3.32
N GLU A 101 20.33 -37.40 -3.22
CA GLU A 101 19.29 -38.38 -2.92
C GLU A 101 18.70 -38.12 -1.52
N PRO A 102 17.37 -38.24 -1.36
CA PRO A 102 16.74 -38.05 -0.07
C PRO A 102 17.07 -39.21 0.88
N VAL A 103 17.30 -38.86 2.13
CA VAL A 103 17.53 -39.83 3.21
C VAL A 103 16.46 -39.68 4.28
N ALA A 104 15.87 -40.79 4.71
CA ALA A 104 14.90 -40.83 5.80
C ALA A 104 15.61 -40.67 7.14
N ILE A 105 15.00 -39.88 8.03
CA ILE A 105 15.50 -39.61 9.37
C ILE A 105 14.34 -39.57 10.38
N ASP A 106 14.70 -39.71 11.65
CA ASP A 106 13.87 -39.30 12.77
C ASP A 106 14.13 -37.81 13.07
N PRO A 107 13.16 -36.90 12.85
CA PRO A 107 13.36 -35.48 13.05
C PRO A 107 13.60 -35.11 14.52
N SER A 108 13.27 -35.98 15.49
CA SER A 108 13.56 -35.75 16.90
C SER A 108 15.05 -35.87 17.25
N LYS A 109 15.82 -36.59 16.40
CA LYS A 109 17.28 -36.75 16.53
C LYS A 109 18.06 -35.55 15.96
N LEU A 110 17.40 -34.59 15.32
CA LEU A 110 18.02 -33.38 14.80
C LEU A 110 18.57 -32.50 15.93
N PRO A 111 19.71 -31.82 15.74
CA PRO A 111 20.22 -30.89 16.74
C PRO A 111 19.20 -29.75 16.94
N ALA A 112 19.07 -29.28 18.19
CA ALA A 112 18.09 -28.26 18.54
C ALA A 112 18.22 -26.97 17.72
N THR A 113 19.42 -26.66 17.21
CA THR A 113 19.70 -25.50 16.35
C THR A 113 19.20 -25.66 14.91
N ALA A 114 18.89 -26.89 14.47
CA ALA A 114 18.38 -27.18 13.13
C ALA A 114 16.85 -27.10 13.04
N LEU A 115 16.16 -26.93 14.17
CA LEU A 115 14.71 -26.83 14.22
C LEU A 115 14.28 -25.47 14.79
N PRO A 116 13.08 -24.98 14.45
CA PRO A 116 12.50 -23.83 15.13
C PRO A 116 12.41 -24.08 16.64
N LYS A 117 12.52 -23.01 17.45
CA LYS A 117 12.30 -23.13 18.91
C LYS A 117 10.89 -23.65 19.18
N SER A 118 10.72 -24.40 20.27
CA SER A 118 9.38 -24.86 20.67
C SER A 118 8.43 -23.67 20.84
N GLY A 119 7.19 -23.81 20.37
CA GLY A 119 6.20 -22.72 20.37
C GLY A 119 6.35 -21.68 19.26
N THR A 120 7.41 -21.73 18.44
CA THR A 120 7.55 -20.81 17.29
C THR A 120 6.44 -21.08 16.29
N THR A 121 5.59 -20.09 16.02
CA THR A 121 4.59 -20.15 14.94
C THR A 121 5.15 -19.49 13.68
N LEU A 122 4.40 -19.52 12.58
CA LEU A 122 4.76 -18.76 11.39
C LEU A 122 4.82 -17.28 11.79
N SER A 123 6.02 -16.71 11.81
CA SER A 123 6.19 -15.32 12.18
C SER A 123 5.71 -14.48 11.00
N ILE A 124 4.44 -14.06 11.04
CA ILE A 124 4.12 -12.73 10.51
C ILE A 124 5.00 -11.83 11.35
N ASP A 125 6.05 -11.28 10.76
CA ASP A 125 7.03 -10.42 11.40
C ASP A 125 6.29 -9.46 12.35
N LEU A 126 6.24 -9.80 13.65
CA LEU A 126 5.30 -9.17 14.59
C LEU A 126 5.64 -7.69 14.79
N GLY A 127 6.89 -7.32 14.47
CA GLY A 127 7.38 -5.96 14.43
C GLY A 127 7.06 -5.21 13.13
N VAL A 128 6.42 -5.84 12.14
CA VAL A 128 6.03 -5.21 10.87
C VAL A 128 4.52 -5.02 10.81
N LEU A 129 4.12 -3.78 11.08
CA LEU A 129 2.75 -3.31 10.95
C LEU A 129 2.27 -3.34 9.50
N LEU A 130 3.08 -2.82 8.58
CA LEU A 130 2.79 -2.74 7.15
C LEU A 130 4.06 -2.92 6.34
N ARG A 131 3.99 -3.69 5.25
CA ARG A 131 5.07 -3.85 4.28
C ARG A 131 4.55 -3.53 2.89
N VAL A 132 5.32 -2.73 2.16
CA VAL A 132 5.00 -2.31 0.80
C VAL A 132 6.18 -2.63 -0.11
N ARG A 133 5.93 -3.49 -1.11
CA ARG A 133 6.91 -3.92 -2.11
C ARG A 133 6.46 -3.44 -3.49
N LEU A 134 7.30 -2.62 -4.14
CA LEU A 134 7.06 -2.05 -5.46
C LEU A 134 7.78 -2.88 -6.51
N ILE A 135 7.03 -3.47 -7.44
CA ILE A 135 7.53 -4.43 -8.42
C ILE A 135 7.48 -3.83 -9.82
N GLY A 136 8.54 -4.04 -10.59
CA GLY A 136 8.65 -3.61 -11.98
C GLY A 136 9.90 -4.17 -12.65
N LYS A 137 9.87 -4.34 -13.97
CA LYS A 137 10.93 -5.02 -14.75
C LYS A 137 12.32 -4.41 -14.65
N ASN A 138 12.41 -3.14 -14.26
CA ASN A 138 13.66 -2.39 -14.16
C ASN A 138 13.97 -1.98 -12.70
N LEU A 139 13.32 -2.60 -11.72
CA LEU A 139 13.53 -2.32 -10.29
C LEU A 139 14.45 -3.37 -9.68
N ASP A 140 15.74 -3.19 -9.91
CA ASP A 140 16.80 -4.04 -9.36
C ASP A 140 17.56 -3.28 -8.26
N ALA A 141 18.26 -4.02 -7.38
CA ALA A 141 18.94 -3.46 -6.20
C ALA A 141 19.90 -2.30 -6.50
N HIS A 142 20.44 -2.25 -7.72
CA HIS A 142 21.42 -1.25 -8.15
C HIS A 142 20.80 -0.11 -8.99
N ARG A 143 19.49 -0.16 -9.26
CA ARG A 143 18.78 0.75 -10.17
C ARG A 143 17.39 1.10 -9.64
N ILE A 144 17.33 1.64 -8.42
CA ILE A 144 16.08 2.09 -7.82
C ILE A 144 15.98 3.61 -7.95
N PRO A 145 15.07 4.15 -8.79
CA PRO A 145 14.89 5.59 -8.88
C PRO A 145 14.42 6.18 -7.54
N ALA A 146 14.88 7.38 -7.19
CA ALA A 146 14.44 8.08 -5.97
C ALA A 146 12.91 8.28 -5.91
N SER A 147 12.26 8.40 -7.08
CA SER A 147 10.80 8.48 -7.18
C SER A 147 10.07 7.21 -6.71
N VAL A 148 10.69 6.04 -6.83
CA VAL A 148 10.16 4.76 -6.34
C VAL A 148 10.26 4.69 -4.82
N VAL A 149 11.42 5.10 -4.28
CA VAL A 149 11.64 5.18 -2.82
C VAL A 149 10.63 6.11 -2.18
N ARG A 150 10.52 7.33 -2.71
CA ARG A 150 9.54 8.31 -2.24
C ARG A 150 8.11 7.78 -2.32
N ARG A 151 7.75 7.10 -3.41
CA ARG A 151 6.39 6.55 -3.57
C ARG A 151 6.07 5.49 -2.52
N ALA A 152 7.01 4.62 -2.17
CA ALA A 152 6.74 3.61 -1.14
C ALA A 152 6.47 4.28 0.22
N LEU A 153 7.29 5.28 0.59
CA LEU A 153 7.14 6.05 1.83
C LEU A 153 5.84 6.86 1.86
N ASP A 154 5.62 7.71 0.85
CA ASP A 154 4.42 8.55 0.74
C ASP A 154 3.15 7.70 0.59
N GLY A 155 3.28 6.55 -0.07
CA GLY A 155 2.21 5.58 -0.29
C GLY A 155 1.74 4.93 1.01
N ALA A 156 2.67 4.36 1.78
CA ALA A 156 2.39 3.71 3.05
C ALA A 156 1.87 4.69 4.10
N THR A 157 2.60 5.78 4.33
CA THR A 157 2.24 6.80 5.33
C THR A 157 0.93 7.51 4.96
N GLY A 158 0.71 7.82 3.68
CA GLY A 158 -0.52 8.41 3.18
C GLY A 158 -1.73 7.49 3.32
N ALA A 159 -1.56 6.18 3.12
CA ALA A 159 -2.62 5.20 3.31
C ALA A 159 -3.03 5.07 4.78
N ILE A 160 -2.05 4.95 5.69
CA ILE A 160 -2.33 4.88 7.12
C ILE A 160 -2.97 6.18 7.59
N ARG A 161 -2.47 7.33 7.16
CA ARG A 161 -3.09 8.63 7.49
C ARG A 161 -4.58 8.69 7.10
N ALA A 162 -4.93 8.22 5.90
CA ALA A 162 -6.32 8.21 5.44
C ALA A 162 -7.21 7.30 6.30
N LEU A 163 -6.72 6.11 6.67
CA LEU A 163 -7.47 5.16 7.50
C LEU A 163 -7.55 5.59 8.96
N SER A 164 -6.47 6.16 9.52
CA SER A 164 -6.43 6.71 10.88
C SER A 164 -7.43 7.86 11.05
N ALA A 165 -7.59 8.72 10.03
CA ALA A 165 -8.58 9.80 10.07
C ALA A 165 -10.00 9.26 10.26
N TYR A 166 -10.35 8.16 9.56
CA TYR A 166 -11.62 7.46 9.76
C TYR A 166 -11.71 6.78 11.13
N ALA A 167 -10.66 6.07 11.55
CA ALA A 167 -10.67 5.33 12.81
C ALA A 167 -10.85 6.23 14.05
N LEU A 168 -10.38 7.47 13.96
CA LEU A 168 -10.52 8.51 14.98
C LEU A 168 -11.75 9.41 14.79
N GLU A 169 -12.59 9.16 13.78
CA GLU A 169 -13.77 9.98 13.47
C GLU A 169 -13.42 11.47 13.30
N LEU A 170 -12.23 11.76 12.79
CA LEU A 170 -11.77 13.12 12.53
C LEU A 170 -12.44 13.62 11.25
N ASP A 171 -13.60 14.26 11.41
CA ASP A 171 -14.28 14.96 10.32
C ASP A 171 -13.35 16.04 9.74
N GLN A 172 -12.99 15.87 8.47
CA GLN A 172 -12.21 16.78 7.62
C GLN A 172 -11.31 17.76 8.40
N LEU A 173 -10.11 17.29 8.78
CA LEU A 173 -9.05 18.12 9.37
C LEU A 173 -8.78 19.35 8.50
N SER A 174 -9.48 20.43 8.78
CA SER A 174 -9.26 21.76 8.22
C SER A 174 -8.23 22.43 9.12
N GLY A 175 -6.97 22.39 8.70
CA GLY A 175 -5.83 22.94 9.45
C GLY A 175 -4.65 21.98 9.60
N ARG A 176 -3.59 22.44 10.28
CA ARG A 176 -2.42 21.61 10.64
C ARG A 176 -2.90 20.48 11.56
N PRO A 177 -2.68 19.20 11.22
CA PRO A 177 -3.06 18.11 12.09
C PRO A 177 -2.37 18.25 13.45
N ALA A 178 -3.09 17.95 14.53
CA ALA A 178 -2.49 17.88 15.86
C ALA A 178 -1.25 16.96 15.82
N ASP A 179 -0.17 17.33 16.50
CA ASP A 179 1.07 16.54 16.50
C ASP A 179 0.83 15.10 17.00
N GLU A 180 -0.20 14.89 17.82
CA GLU A 180 -0.71 13.58 18.24
C GLU A 180 -1.21 12.72 17.06
N PHE A 181 -1.96 13.30 16.12
CA PHE A 181 -2.42 12.60 14.92
C PHE A 181 -1.26 12.19 14.02
N ARG A 182 -0.22 13.03 13.96
CA ARG A 182 0.98 12.76 13.15
C ARG A 182 1.72 11.51 13.60
N ARG A 183 1.75 11.24 14.90
CA ARG A 183 2.44 10.06 15.47
C ARG A 183 1.88 8.74 14.93
N PHE A 184 0.60 8.67 14.55
CA PHE A 184 -0.02 7.43 14.08
C PHE A 184 0.39 7.01 12.66
N TYR A 185 0.76 7.95 11.81
CA TYR A 185 1.18 7.66 10.43
C TYR A 185 2.66 7.92 10.17
N ASP A 186 3.41 8.40 11.18
CA ASP A 186 4.87 8.48 11.15
C ASP A 186 5.49 7.13 11.53
N LEU A 187 5.29 6.15 10.64
CA LEU A 187 5.67 4.76 10.91
C LEU A 187 7.20 4.59 10.84
N PRO A 188 7.84 3.96 11.84
CA PRO A 188 9.28 3.69 11.80
C PRO A 188 9.58 2.66 10.71
N ALA A 189 10.56 2.94 9.85
CA ALA A 189 11.09 1.94 8.93
C ALA A 189 11.91 0.90 9.71
N VAL A 190 11.52 -0.36 9.62
CA VAL A 190 12.15 -1.49 10.34
C VAL A 190 12.91 -2.44 9.41
N GLY A 191 12.71 -2.32 8.09
CA GLY A 191 13.42 -3.14 7.11
C GLY A 191 13.34 -2.58 5.68
N PHE A 192 14.35 -2.93 4.88
CA PHE A 192 14.43 -2.60 3.46
C PHE A 192 14.79 -3.84 2.64
N GLY A 193 14.16 -4.00 1.48
CA GLY A 193 14.47 -5.05 0.50
C GLY A 193 14.74 -4.45 -0.88
N PHE A 194 15.65 -5.07 -1.64
CA PHE A 194 16.21 -4.49 -2.88
C PHE A 194 16.05 -5.36 -4.14
N ARG A 195 15.52 -6.59 -4.04
CA ARG A 195 15.12 -7.42 -5.19
C ARG A 195 13.70 -7.06 -5.58
N SER A 196 13.51 -5.93 -6.27
CA SER A 196 12.37 -5.00 -6.17
C SER A 196 12.45 -4.14 -4.90
N PHE A 197 11.87 -2.95 -4.92
CA PHE A 197 12.02 -2.03 -3.78
C PHE A 197 10.96 -2.31 -2.73
N GLU A 198 11.38 -2.65 -1.53
CA GLU A 198 10.50 -2.96 -0.40
C GLU A 198 10.86 -2.12 0.82
N ILE A 199 9.83 -1.65 1.53
CA ILE A 199 9.96 -1.07 2.87
C ILE A 199 9.00 -1.79 3.81
N ALA A 200 9.52 -2.20 4.97
CA ALA A 200 8.75 -2.69 6.09
C ALA A 200 8.67 -1.61 7.18
N PHE A 201 7.47 -1.39 7.69
CA PHE A 201 7.14 -0.38 8.69
C PHE A 201 6.69 -1.05 9.98
N GLY A 202 7.22 -0.58 11.11
CA GLY A 202 6.82 -1.03 12.44
C GLY A 202 5.68 -0.23 13.02
N GLU A 203 5.31 -0.57 14.24
CA GLU A 203 4.32 0.18 15.00
C GLU A 203 4.86 1.56 15.41
N PRO A 204 4.02 2.61 15.37
CA PRO A 204 4.41 3.90 15.89
C PRO A 204 4.70 3.80 17.40
N SER A 205 5.73 4.49 17.87
CA SER A 205 6.06 4.53 19.30
C SER A 205 5.11 5.47 20.04
N THR A 206 3.96 4.99 20.51
CA THR A 206 3.04 5.74 21.36
C THR A 206 3.37 5.54 22.84
N SER A 207 4.22 6.43 23.38
CA SER A 207 4.62 6.40 24.79
C SER A 207 3.57 6.98 25.76
N GLU A 208 2.48 7.57 25.26
CA GLU A 208 1.45 8.24 26.08
C GLU A 208 0.04 7.80 25.63
N ARG A 209 -0.61 6.98 26.48
CA ARG A 209 -1.91 6.32 26.25
C ARG A 209 -3.09 7.30 26.34
N LEU A 210 -3.32 8.10 25.30
CA LEU A 210 -4.57 8.90 25.20
C LEU A 210 -5.69 8.16 24.45
N PHE A 211 -5.34 7.19 23.59
CA PHE A 211 -6.29 6.36 22.86
C PHE A 211 -6.02 4.88 23.16
N ASP A 212 -7.06 4.06 23.02
CA ASP A 212 -6.88 2.60 23.01
C ASP A 212 -6.28 2.22 21.65
N ASP A 213 -4.96 2.39 21.53
CA ASP A 213 -4.16 2.18 20.31
C ASP A 213 -4.47 0.83 19.64
N GLN A 214 -4.78 -0.19 20.44
CA GLN A 214 -5.13 -1.52 19.98
C GLN A 214 -6.43 -1.52 19.17
N THR A 215 -7.49 -0.86 19.69
CA THR A 215 -8.78 -0.77 18.99
C THR A 215 -8.68 0.03 17.69
N MET A 216 -7.79 1.04 17.65
CA MET A 216 -7.57 1.84 16.45
C MET A 216 -6.85 1.05 15.36
N ILE A 217 -5.77 0.35 15.71
CA ILE A 217 -5.03 -0.52 14.78
C ILE A 217 -5.95 -1.60 14.23
N GLU A 218 -6.84 -2.16 15.05
CA GLU A 218 -7.86 -3.11 14.63
C GLU A 218 -8.82 -2.50 13.60
N LYS A 219 -9.38 -1.31 13.85
CA LYS A 219 -10.22 -0.60 12.88
C LYS A 219 -9.50 -0.31 11.56
N ILE A 220 -8.24 0.14 11.62
CA ILE A 220 -7.42 0.40 10.42
C ILE A 220 -7.18 -0.89 9.64
N SER A 221 -6.84 -1.97 10.35
CA SER A 221 -6.64 -3.31 9.78
C SER A 221 -7.90 -3.83 9.10
N GLU A 222 -9.06 -3.72 9.73
CA GLU A 222 -10.36 -4.12 9.16
C GLU A 222 -10.68 -3.34 7.88
N ALA A 223 -10.55 -2.01 7.92
CA ALA A 223 -10.78 -1.14 6.76
C ALA A 223 -9.81 -1.44 5.61
N LEU A 224 -8.52 -1.64 5.91
CA LEU A 224 -7.52 -1.98 4.90
C LEU A 224 -7.80 -3.35 4.28
N GLN A 225 -8.09 -4.37 5.09
CA GLN A 225 -8.40 -5.72 4.60
C GLN A 225 -9.64 -5.74 3.71
N LYS A 226 -10.69 -5.00 4.11
CA LYS A 226 -11.92 -4.82 3.33
C LYS A 226 -11.61 -4.18 1.97
N GLY A 227 -10.82 -3.10 1.97
CA GLY A 227 -10.38 -2.42 0.75
C GLY A 227 -9.53 -3.29 -0.16
N LEU A 228 -8.53 -3.97 0.38
CA LEU A 228 -7.63 -4.86 -0.37
C LEU A 228 -8.39 -6.04 -0.98
N THR A 229 -9.35 -6.61 -0.26
CA THR A 229 -10.21 -7.68 -0.77
C THR A 229 -11.04 -7.19 -1.95
N TRP A 230 -11.70 -6.04 -1.82
CA TRP A 230 -12.47 -5.44 -2.92
C TRP A 230 -11.59 -5.07 -4.13
N ALA A 231 -10.41 -4.50 -3.92
CA ALA A 231 -9.53 -4.05 -5.00
C ALA A 231 -8.90 -5.20 -5.81
N THR A 232 -8.88 -6.41 -5.25
CA THR A 232 -8.34 -7.62 -5.90
C THR A 232 -9.42 -8.58 -6.39
N ASP A 233 -10.67 -8.33 -6.07
CA ASP A 233 -11.80 -9.13 -6.53
C ASP A 233 -11.96 -9.08 -8.06
N LYS A 234 -12.46 -10.16 -8.65
CA LYS A 234 -12.70 -10.28 -10.10
C LYS A 234 -13.97 -9.56 -10.52
N GLU A 235 -14.95 -9.45 -9.63
CA GLU A 235 -16.23 -8.80 -9.87
C GLU A 235 -16.16 -7.30 -9.61
N ASP A 236 -16.71 -6.49 -10.52
CA ASP A 236 -16.80 -5.03 -10.37
C ASP A 236 -17.98 -4.65 -9.47
N ALA A 237 -17.84 -4.94 -8.18
CA ALA A 237 -18.80 -4.51 -7.16
C ALA A 237 -18.71 -3.01 -6.90
N SER A 238 -19.86 -2.33 -6.88
CA SER A 238 -19.96 -0.92 -6.50
C SER A 238 -19.59 -0.73 -5.02
N VAL A 239 -19.03 0.44 -4.71
CA VAL A 239 -18.67 0.80 -3.33
C VAL A 239 -19.78 1.63 -2.67
N PRO A 240 -20.20 1.29 -1.44
CA PRO A 240 -21.14 2.10 -0.68
C PRO A 240 -20.64 3.53 -0.49
N HIS A 241 -21.54 4.51 -0.58
CA HIS A 241 -21.20 5.91 -0.27
C HIS A 241 -21.22 6.13 1.24
N SER A 242 -20.08 5.86 1.89
CA SER A 242 -19.88 6.11 3.33
C SER A 242 -18.52 6.77 3.61
N PRO A 243 -18.35 7.45 4.76
CA PRO A 243 -17.06 8.01 5.18
C PRO A 243 -15.94 6.96 5.29
N GLU A 244 -16.30 5.75 5.73
CA GLU A 244 -15.42 4.58 5.75
C GLU A 244 -14.88 4.28 4.35
N TRP A 245 -15.77 4.07 3.37
CA TRP A 245 -15.36 3.72 2.01
C TRP A 245 -14.60 4.84 1.31
N ARG A 246 -14.93 6.10 1.59
CA ARG A 246 -14.13 7.24 1.11
C ARG A 246 -12.68 7.15 1.58
N SER A 247 -12.47 6.83 2.85
CA SER A 247 -11.14 6.70 3.45
C SER A 247 -10.39 5.46 2.94
N ILE A 248 -11.11 4.34 2.77
CA ILE A 248 -10.57 3.12 2.14
C ILE A 248 -10.10 3.40 0.71
N VAL A 249 -10.94 4.05 -0.11
CA VAL A 249 -10.59 4.36 -1.50
C VAL A 249 -9.42 5.34 -1.59
N GLU A 250 -9.38 6.37 -0.73
CA GLU A 250 -8.23 7.28 -0.68
C GLU A 250 -6.95 6.53 -0.27
N ALA A 251 -6.99 5.65 0.73
CA ALA A 251 -5.84 4.85 1.14
C ALA A 251 -5.34 3.92 0.02
N LEU A 252 -6.25 3.21 -0.65
CA LEU A 252 -5.91 2.35 -1.79
C LEU A 252 -5.35 3.15 -2.96
N SER A 253 -5.76 4.41 -3.16
CA SER A 253 -5.18 5.26 -4.21
C SER A 253 -3.68 5.55 -4.00
N LYS A 254 -3.21 5.47 -2.75
CA LYS A 254 -1.80 5.61 -2.38
C LYS A 254 -1.04 4.28 -2.51
N LEU A 255 -1.69 3.15 -2.22
CA LEU A 255 -1.07 1.82 -2.25
C LEU A 255 -1.08 1.15 -3.64
N THR A 256 -1.96 1.57 -4.55
CA THR A 256 -2.02 1.00 -5.90
C THR A 256 -0.85 1.46 -6.77
N PRO A 257 -0.41 0.64 -7.76
CA PRO A 257 0.59 1.07 -8.73
C PRO A 257 0.09 2.24 -9.56
N PRO A 258 0.98 3.11 -10.05
CA PRO A 258 0.59 4.15 -10.99
C PRO A 258 0.15 3.53 -12.32
N ILE A 259 -0.80 4.17 -13.01
CA ILE A 259 -1.32 3.71 -14.31
C ILE A 259 -0.18 3.63 -15.35
N LYS A 260 0.82 4.51 -15.24
CA LYS A 260 2.01 4.56 -16.10
C LYS A 260 3.28 4.62 -15.25
N GLY A 261 4.39 4.17 -15.83
CA GLY A 261 5.72 4.26 -15.21
C GLY A 261 6.36 2.89 -14.97
N VAL A 262 7.47 2.91 -14.22
CA VAL A 262 8.34 1.74 -13.99
C VAL A 262 7.76 0.71 -13.02
N ILE A 263 6.77 1.11 -12.20
CA ILE A 263 6.08 0.24 -11.26
C ILE A 263 4.90 -0.42 -12.00
N GLU A 264 4.87 -1.74 -12.00
CA GLU A 264 3.86 -2.56 -12.67
C GLU A 264 2.83 -3.10 -11.66
N SER A 265 3.29 -3.49 -10.48
CA SER A 265 2.45 -3.94 -9.37
C SER A 265 3.01 -3.52 -8.02
N VAL A 266 2.14 -3.55 -6.99
CA VAL A 266 2.50 -3.30 -5.60
C VAL A 266 2.02 -4.48 -4.78
N GLU A 267 2.88 -5.04 -3.95
CA GLU A 267 2.54 -6.04 -2.95
C GLU A 267 2.43 -5.38 -1.58
N VAL A 268 1.33 -5.67 -0.88
CA VAL A 268 1.04 -5.15 0.46
C VAL A 268 0.92 -6.34 1.41
N SER A 269 1.67 -6.32 2.51
CA SER A 269 1.63 -7.33 3.55
C SER A 269 1.87 -6.73 4.94
N GLY A 270 2.04 -7.57 5.96
CA GLY A 270 2.20 -7.14 7.36
C GLY A 270 0.90 -7.24 8.14
N ARG A 271 0.97 -6.93 9.44
CA ARG A 271 -0.13 -7.19 10.38
C ARG A 271 -1.46 -6.52 10.00
N LEU A 272 -1.43 -5.34 9.40
CA LEU A 272 -2.65 -4.63 8.95
C LEU A 272 -3.37 -5.31 7.78
N THR A 273 -2.71 -6.20 7.06
CA THR A 273 -3.33 -6.98 5.97
C THR A 273 -4.00 -8.27 6.45
N GLY A 274 -4.05 -8.47 7.76
CA GLY A 274 -4.61 -9.65 8.41
C GLY A 274 -3.57 -10.75 8.60
N ARG A 275 -4.04 -11.92 9.06
CA ARG A 275 -3.18 -13.08 9.35
C ARG A 275 -2.71 -13.84 8.10
N ARG A 276 -2.80 -13.23 6.92
CA ARG A 276 -2.40 -13.91 5.67
C ARG A 276 -0.89 -13.89 5.58
N ALA A 277 -0.29 -15.08 5.43
CA ALA A 277 1.14 -15.21 5.15
C ALA A 277 1.51 -14.58 3.79
N ARG A 278 0.57 -14.56 2.84
CA ARG A 278 0.80 -14.09 1.48
C ARG A 278 0.49 -12.60 1.30
N ALA A 279 1.44 -11.87 0.71
CA ALA A 279 1.23 -10.50 0.28
C ALA A 279 0.09 -10.37 -0.75
N ILE A 280 -0.71 -9.34 -0.58
CA ILE A 280 -1.81 -9.01 -1.50
C ILE A 280 -1.24 -8.16 -2.64
N GLN A 281 -1.36 -8.66 -3.87
CA GLN A 281 -0.83 -8.00 -5.05
C GLN A 281 -1.89 -7.08 -5.69
N LEU A 282 -1.58 -5.78 -5.74
CA LEU A 282 -2.34 -4.75 -6.44
C LEU A 282 -1.71 -4.50 -7.81
N THR A 283 -2.53 -4.54 -8.86
CA THR A 283 -2.10 -4.33 -10.25
C THR A 283 -2.66 -3.03 -10.81
N ARG A 284 -2.31 -2.69 -12.07
CA ARG A 284 -2.92 -1.54 -12.76
C ARG A 284 -4.44 -1.66 -12.90
N ARG A 285 -4.98 -2.89 -13.01
CA ARG A 285 -6.43 -3.12 -12.97
C ARG A 285 -7.03 -2.69 -11.63
N SER A 286 -6.36 -3.02 -10.51
CA SER A 286 -6.75 -2.53 -9.18
C SER A 286 -6.69 -1.00 -9.10
N ALA A 287 -5.67 -0.38 -9.70
CA ALA A 287 -5.54 1.08 -9.76
C ALA A 287 -6.67 1.75 -10.54
N GLU A 288 -7.05 1.19 -11.70
CA GLU A 288 -8.18 1.68 -12.51
C GLU A 288 -9.51 1.58 -11.74
N ARG A 289 -9.74 0.44 -11.08
CA ARG A 289 -10.91 0.21 -10.24
C ARG A 289 -11.01 1.22 -9.09
N VAL A 290 -9.90 1.42 -8.36
CA VAL A 290 -9.80 2.42 -7.29
C VAL A 290 -10.01 3.84 -7.83
N ALA A 291 -9.43 4.18 -8.98
CA ALA A 291 -9.59 5.49 -9.60
C ALA A 291 -11.05 5.77 -10.00
N ASN A 292 -11.77 4.77 -10.50
CA ASN A 292 -13.19 4.90 -10.84
C ASN A 292 -14.07 5.04 -9.60
N ALA A 293 -13.81 4.26 -8.56
CA ALA A 293 -14.49 4.42 -7.27
C ALA A 293 -14.22 5.79 -6.66
N ARG A 294 -12.99 6.31 -6.75
CA ARG A 294 -12.65 7.64 -6.22
C ARG A 294 -13.48 8.75 -6.85
N LYS A 295 -13.81 8.65 -8.14
CA LYS A 295 -14.67 9.63 -8.83
C LYS A 295 -16.07 9.72 -8.22
N THR A 296 -16.58 8.66 -7.58
CA THR A 296 -17.90 8.70 -6.94
C THR A 296 -17.87 9.40 -5.57
N PHE A 297 -16.70 9.54 -4.94
CA PHE A 297 -16.53 10.22 -3.65
C PHE A 297 -16.04 11.66 -3.77
N VAL A 298 -15.52 12.04 -4.94
CA VAL A 298 -15.23 13.44 -5.25
C VAL A 298 -16.59 14.07 -5.55
N PRO A 299 -17.06 15.06 -4.75
CA PRO A 299 -18.23 15.84 -5.11
C PRO A 299 -18.03 16.35 -6.53
N ASP A 300 -19.07 16.33 -7.37
CA ASP A 300 -19.07 16.81 -8.76
C ASP A 300 -18.81 18.34 -8.76
N SER A 301 -17.59 18.73 -8.38
CA SER A 301 -17.09 20.08 -8.26
C SER A 301 -16.59 20.43 -9.64
N ARG A 302 -17.55 20.65 -10.54
CA ARG A 302 -17.28 21.11 -11.90
C ARG A 302 -16.67 22.50 -11.76
N ALA A 303 -15.36 22.57 -11.96
CA ALA A 303 -14.71 23.85 -12.17
C ALA A 303 -15.41 24.51 -13.37
N LYS A 304 -16.06 25.65 -13.15
CA LYS A 304 -16.65 26.45 -14.22
C LYS A 304 -15.84 27.72 -14.38
N ALA A 305 -15.59 28.07 -15.63
CA ALA A 305 -14.97 29.34 -15.98
C ALA A 305 -16.07 30.37 -16.24
N TYR A 306 -15.90 31.56 -15.67
CA TYR A 306 -16.75 32.72 -15.92
C TYR A 306 -15.90 33.88 -16.41
N GLU A 307 -16.45 34.70 -17.31
CA GLU A 307 -15.82 35.92 -17.80
C GLU A 307 -16.73 37.10 -17.44
N GLY A 308 -16.18 38.12 -16.78
CA GLY A 308 -16.97 39.25 -16.31
C GLY A 308 -16.16 40.34 -15.61
N PHE A 309 -16.86 41.26 -14.96
CA PHE A 309 -16.31 42.38 -14.20
C PHE A 309 -16.66 42.21 -12.72
N ILE A 310 -15.72 42.56 -11.84
CA ILE A 310 -15.97 42.61 -10.41
C ILE A 310 -16.60 43.98 -10.10
N ARG A 311 -17.90 44.00 -9.80
CA ARG A 311 -18.65 45.26 -9.59
C ARG A 311 -19.03 45.52 -8.14
N GLU A 312 -19.04 44.47 -7.31
CA GLU A 312 -19.25 44.57 -5.87
C GLU A 312 -18.22 43.68 -5.16
N LEU A 313 -17.49 44.26 -4.21
CA LEU A 313 -16.45 43.59 -3.43
C LEU A 313 -16.67 43.86 -1.94
N ASP A 314 -16.99 42.80 -1.18
CA ASP A 314 -17.04 42.80 0.28
C ASP A 314 -15.67 42.33 0.81
N LYS A 315 -14.83 43.30 1.17
CA LYS A 315 -13.46 43.07 1.65
C LYS A 315 -13.44 42.33 3.00
N ASP A 316 -14.43 42.57 3.87
CA ASP A 316 -14.51 41.95 5.19
C ASP A 316 -14.93 40.49 5.11
N LYS A 317 -15.89 40.18 4.24
CA LYS A 317 -16.39 38.81 4.03
C LYS A 317 -15.62 38.03 2.97
N LYS A 318 -14.66 38.68 2.30
CA LYS A 318 -13.87 38.12 1.18
C LYS A 318 -14.74 37.51 0.10
N LYS A 319 -15.72 38.30 -0.36
CA LYS A 319 -16.66 37.90 -1.41
C LYS A 319 -16.81 38.99 -2.44
N PHE A 320 -17.05 38.60 -3.68
CA PHE A 320 -17.43 39.53 -4.73
C PHE A 320 -18.55 38.98 -5.60
N ILE A 321 -19.21 39.88 -6.31
CA ILE A 321 -20.22 39.53 -7.34
C ILE A 321 -19.60 39.78 -8.71
N LEU A 322 -19.53 38.72 -9.51
CA LEU A 322 -19.10 38.80 -10.90
C LEU A 322 -20.32 39.17 -11.76
N ARG A 323 -20.18 40.20 -12.61
CA ARG A 323 -21.22 40.62 -13.57
C ARG A 323 -20.74 40.51 -15.00
N ASP A 324 -21.66 40.26 -15.93
CA ASP A 324 -21.38 40.37 -17.37
C ASP A 324 -21.33 41.84 -17.84
N ALA A 325 -21.01 42.07 -19.12
CA ALA A 325 -20.98 43.40 -19.72
C ALA A 325 -22.36 44.10 -19.78
N LYS A 326 -23.45 43.37 -19.57
CA LYS A 326 -24.83 43.87 -19.53
C LYS A 326 -25.31 44.11 -18.08
N ALA A 327 -24.41 44.01 -17.11
CA ALA A 327 -24.66 44.15 -15.68
C ALA A 327 -25.58 43.06 -15.08
N ASN A 328 -25.67 41.88 -15.69
CA ASN A 328 -26.32 40.73 -15.07
C ASN A 328 -25.37 40.03 -14.08
N ASP A 329 -25.87 39.68 -12.91
CA ASP A 329 -25.15 38.88 -11.93
C ASP A 329 -24.90 37.46 -12.47
N LEU A 330 -23.62 37.11 -12.65
CA LEU A 330 -23.21 35.78 -13.10
C LEU A 330 -23.12 34.81 -11.91
N CYS A 331 -22.39 35.22 -10.86
CA CYS A 331 -22.23 34.43 -9.65
C CYS A 331 -21.68 35.26 -8.48
N VAL A 332 -21.86 34.72 -7.27
CA VAL A 332 -21.23 35.21 -6.04
C VAL A 332 -20.05 34.31 -5.72
N VAL A 333 -18.87 34.91 -5.53
CA VAL A 333 -17.60 34.19 -5.41
C VAL A 333 -16.92 34.59 -4.11
N GLY A 334 -16.50 33.60 -3.33
CA GLY A 334 -15.63 33.74 -2.17
C GLY A 334 -14.18 33.48 -2.57
N PHE A 335 -13.24 34.20 -1.96
CA PHE A 335 -11.82 34.09 -2.28
C PHE A 335 -10.95 34.05 -1.02
N ALA A 336 -9.77 33.46 -1.13
CA ALA A 336 -8.79 33.36 -0.05
C ALA A 336 -8.00 34.67 0.14
N GLU A 337 -7.34 34.85 1.29
CA GLU A 337 -6.51 36.03 1.57
C GLU A 337 -5.42 36.24 0.50
N GLU A 338 -4.81 35.14 0.05
CA GLU A 338 -3.74 35.16 -0.97
C GLU A 338 -4.21 35.72 -2.32
N GLN A 339 -5.52 35.68 -2.59
CA GLN A 339 -6.12 36.17 -3.83
C GLN A 339 -6.64 37.61 -3.70
N PHE A 340 -6.53 38.22 -2.50
CA PHE A 340 -7.11 39.52 -2.20
C PHE A 340 -6.52 40.64 -3.07
N GLU A 341 -5.21 40.61 -3.32
CA GLU A 341 -4.53 41.62 -4.13
C GLU A 341 -5.03 41.60 -5.58
N ASP A 342 -5.13 40.42 -6.19
CA ASP A 342 -5.60 40.26 -7.56
C ASP A 342 -7.07 40.65 -7.73
N VAL A 343 -7.92 40.27 -6.77
CA VAL A 343 -9.35 40.62 -6.74
C VAL A 343 -9.55 42.11 -6.53
N SER A 344 -8.79 42.72 -5.62
CA SER A 344 -8.85 44.16 -5.36
C SER A 344 -8.35 44.96 -6.57
N LEU A 345 -7.26 44.53 -7.19
CA LEU A 345 -6.74 45.15 -8.41
C LEU A 345 -7.76 45.07 -9.56
N ALA A 346 -8.40 43.91 -9.76
CA ALA A 346 -9.45 43.74 -10.75
C ALA A 346 -10.64 44.68 -10.52
N PHE A 347 -11.07 44.83 -9.26
CA PHE A 347 -12.16 45.72 -8.86
C PHE A 347 -11.80 47.19 -9.07
N ASP A 348 -10.63 47.63 -8.59
CA ASP A 348 -10.19 49.02 -8.65
C ASP A 348 -9.91 49.48 -10.09
N THR A 349 -9.48 48.56 -10.97
CA THR A 349 -9.17 48.87 -12.37
C THR A 349 -10.34 48.65 -13.33
N ASP A 350 -11.48 48.16 -12.83
CA ASP A 350 -12.65 47.78 -13.62
C ASP A 350 -12.31 46.92 -14.86
N GLN A 351 -11.36 45.98 -14.68
CA GLN A 351 -10.87 45.14 -15.76
C GLN A 351 -11.75 43.91 -15.96
N LEU A 352 -11.83 43.46 -17.22
CA LEU A 352 -12.44 42.18 -17.55
C LEU A 352 -11.56 41.06 -17.00
N VAL A 353 -12.16 40.19 -16.20
CA VAL A 353 -11.49 39.04 -15.59
C VAL A 353 -12.05 37.73 -16.12
N ASN A 354 -11.16 36.75 -16.27
CA ASN A 354 -11.53 35.36 -16.38
C ASN A 354 -11.28 34.70 -15.03
N ILE A 355 -12.32 34.11 -14.45
CA ILE A 355 -12.23 33.39 -13.18
C ILE A 355 -12.54 31.91 -13.39
N VAL A 356 -11.87 31.04 -12.63
CA VAL A 356 -12.24 29.64 -12.49
C VAL A 356 -12.73 29.44 -11.07
N VAL A 357 -13.93 28.89 -10.91
CA VAL A 357 -14.54 28.64 -9.61
C VAL A 357 -14.92 27.18 -9.43
N TYR A 358 -14.87 26.70 -8.20
CA TYR A 358 -15.54 25.46 -7.82
C TYR A 358 -17.01 25.74 -7.51
N GLU A 359 -17.92 25.07 -8.24
CA GLU A 359 -19.36 25.15 -7.96
C GLU A 359 -19.69 24.52 -6.60
N THR A 360 -19.78 25.36 -5.57
CA THR A 360 -20.35 25.05 -4.26
C THR A 360 -21.76 25.64 -4.13
N VAL A 361 -22.47 25.32 -3.04
CA VAL A 361 -23.68 26.08 -2.65
C VAL A 361 -23.22 27.49 -2.30
N ALA A 362 -23.63 28.48 -3.10
CA ALA A 362 -23.07 29.84 -3.13
C ALA A 362 -22.71 30.42 -1.73
N PRO A 363 -21.54 31.07 -1.58
CA PRO A 363 -20.65 31.53 -2.66
C PRO A 363 -19.76 30.42 -3.24
N HIS A 364 -19.53 30.46 -4.55
CA HIS A 364 -18.55 29.61 -5.24
C HIS A 364 -17.13 29.93 -4.78
N GLU A 365 -16.24 28.95 -4.77
CA GLU A 365 -14.86 29.16 -4.31
C GLU A 365 -13.93 29.52 -5.47
N LEU A 366 -13.25 30.67 -5.38
CA LEU A 366 -12.31 31.12 -6.40
C LEU A 366 -11.08 30.23 -6.43
N THR A 367 -10.85 29.58 -7.57
CA THR A 367 -9.62 28.80 -7.81
C THR A 367 -8.53 29.66 -8.42
N SER A 368 -8.88 30.46 -9.44
CA SER A 368 -7.96 31.38 -10.09
C SER A 368 -8.70 32.57 -10.68
N ILE A 369 -7.97 33.69 -10.77
CA ILE A 369 -8.41 34.93 -11.43
C ILE A 369 -7.30 35.35 -12.40
N THR A 370 -7.67 35.80 -13.59
CA THR A 370 -6.73 36.31 -14.59
C THR A 370 -7.28 37.58 -15.21
N LEU A 371 -6.51 38.67 -15.04
CA LEU A 371 -6.78 39.98 -15.62
C LEU A 371 -6.51 39.93 -17.13
N ARG A 372 -7.46 40.34 -17.97
CA ARG A 372 -7.17 40.55 -19.39
C ARG A 372 -6.57 41.94 -19.59
N SER A 373 -5.27 41.98 -19.91
CA SER A 373 -4.61 43.20 -20.37
C SER A 373 -5.31 43.75 -21.61
N THR A 374 -5.77 44.99 -21.54
CA THR A 374 -6.33 45.76 -22.65
C THR A 374 -5.26 46.19 -23.66
N GLN A 375 -4.55 45.22 -24.26
CA GLN A 375 -3.74 45.45 -25.45
C GLN A 375 -4.53 45.02 -26.69
N HIS A 376 -5.53 45.81 -27.07
CA HIS A 376 -6.03 45.95 -28.46
C HIS A 376 -7.18 46.95 -28.48
N ARG A 377 -6.86 48.25 -28.46
CA ARG A 377 -7.82 49.31 -28.84
C ARG A 377 -7.12 50.49 -29.53
N ALA A 378 -6.12 50.19 -30.37
CA ALA A 378 -5.33 51.20 -31.09
C ALA A 378 -5.21 50.98 -32.62
N GLU A 379 -5.89 50.01 -33.24
CA GLU A 379 -5.75 49.75 -34.70
C GLU A 379 -7.05 49.88 -35.53
N LEU A 380 -8.10 50.53 -35.02
CA LEU A 380 -9.32 50.80 -35.82
C LEU A 380 -9.64 52.29 -35.94
N GLY A 381 -8.65 53.16 -35.71
CA GLY A 381 -8.80 54.62 -35.75
C GLY A 381 -7.82 55.31 -36.70
N SER A 382 -7.49 54.72 -37.85
CA SER A 382 -6.82 55.45 -38.93
C SER A 382 -6.99 54.74 -40.28
N SER A 383 -8.08 55.01 -40.98
CA SER A 383 -8.15 55.01 -42.44
C SER A 383 -9.41 55.77 -42.84
N SER A 384 -9.18 57.04 -43.13
CA SER A 384 -10.08 57.96 -43.81
C SER A 384 -10.42 57.44 -45.21
N GLU A 385 -11.69 57.50 -45.58
CA GLU A 385 -12.20 58.31 -46.71
C GLU A 385 -13.63 58.76 -46.39
#